data_AF-A0A7S2Z8X5-F1
#
_entry.id   AF-A0A7S2Z8X5-F1
#
_cell.length_a   1.000
_cell.length_b   1.000
_cell.length_c   1.000
_cell.angle_alpha   90.00
_cell.angle_beta   90.00
_cell.angle_gamma   90.00
#
_symmetry.space_group_name_H-M   'P 1'
#
loop_
_entity.id
_entity.type
_entity.pdbx_description
1 polymer ?
#
loop_
_entity_poly.entity_id
_entity_poly.type
_entity_poly.pdbx_seq_one_letter_code
_entity_poly.pdbx_strand_id
1 'polypeptide(L)'
;YFGAAKNLPGVKELFEKPDATKKPKRTRNELLRCVDADYFGYRDEDDGVLLEVEEAAEAGAREAALAAWEARREAGLLASTGAQGAKDAADAEEGDEAGGGGGGEVNQK
;
A
#
# COMPACT_ATOMS: atom_id res chain seq x y z
N TYR A 1 -16.23 9.62 38.72
CA TYR A 1 -14.96 9.65 39.48
C TYR A 1 -13.68 9.85 38.65
N PHE A 2 -13.69 9.98 37.31
CA PHE A 2 -12.46 10.12 36.50
C PHE A 2 -11.89 11.57 36.44
N GLY A 3 -12.70 12.60 36.72
CA GLY A 3 -12.31 14.01 36.51
C GLY A 3 -11.52 14.68 37.64
N ALA A 4 -11.54 14.13 38.86
CA ALA A 4 -10.85 14.73 40.00
C ALA A 4 -9.33 14.72 39.84
N ALA A 5 -8.79 13.73 39.12
CA ALA A 5 -7.36 13.55 38.89
C ALA A 5 -6.69 14.75 38.20
N LYS A 6 -7.44 15.47 37.35
CA LYS A 6 -6.94 16.66 36.62
C LYS A 6 -6.76 17.89 37.51
N ASN A 7 -7.40 17.91 38.68
CA ASN A 7 -7.39 19.06 39.59
C ASN A 7 -6.35 18.91 40.71
N LEU A 8 -5.53 17.86 40.70
CA LEU A 8 -4.45 17.71 41.68
C LEU A 8 -3.37 18.77 41.45
N PRO A 9 -2.80 19.36 42.53
CA PRO A 9 -1.62 20.20 42.45
C PRO A 9 -0.48 19.42 41.79
N GLY A 10 0.28 20.05 40.88
CA GLY A 10 1.26 19.39 40.01
C GLY A 10 0.69 18.80 38.72
N VAL A 11 -0.43 18.07 38.74
CA VAL A 11 -1.07 17.58 37.49
C VAL A 11 -1.69 18.75 36.72
N LYS A 12 -2.42 19.62 37.43
CA LYS A 12 -3.04 20.82 36.86
C LYS A 12 -2.02 21.75 36.19
N GLU A 13 -0.85 21.93 36.81
CA GLU A 13 0.24 22.79 36.31
C GLU A 13 0.88 22.27 35.02
N LEU A 14 0.80 20.96 34.74
CA LEU A 14 1.28 20.37 33.48
C LEU A 14 0.35 20.67 32.31
N PHE A 15 -0.95 20.86 32.56
CA PHE A 15 -1.95 21.17 31.54
C PHE A 15 -2.26 22.68 31.41
N GLU A 16 -1.95 23.48 32.44
CA GLU A 16 -2.08 24.95 32.41
C GLU A 16 -0.91 25.65 31.69
N LYS A 17 0.26 25.00 31.61
CA LYS A 17 1.33 25.46 30.72
C LYS A 17 0.77 25.48 29.31
N PRO A 18 0.60 26.66 28.69
CA PRO A 18 -0.01 26.73 27.38
C PRO A 18 0.82 25.88 26.43
N ASP A 19 0.16 25.04 25.65
CA ASP A 19 0.72 24.28 24.52
C ASP A 19 1.40 25.18 23.45
N ALA A 20 1.63 26.46 23.73
CA ALA A 20 2.30 27.47 22.93
C ALA A 20 3.75 27.10 22.54
N THR A 21 4.33 26.05 23.14
CA THR A 21 5.62 25.49 22.73
C THR A 21 5.51 24.48 21.59
N LYS A 22 4.31 23.96 21.30
CA LYS A 22 4.08 23.06 20.17
C LYS A 22 3.97 23.92 18.92
N LYS A 23 5.02 23.91 18.10
CA LYS A 23 4.99 24.50 16.76
C LYS A 23 3.68 24.09 16.07
N PRO A 24 2.99 25.01 15.37
CA PRO A 24 1.78 24.66 14.64
C PRO A 24 2.12 23.49 13.72
N LYS A 25 1.34 22.40 13.84
CA LYS A 25 1.45 21.28 12.91
C LYS A 25 1.03 21.78 11.54
N ARG A 26 1.71 21.29 10.50
CA ARG A 26 1.28 21.56 9.13
C ARG A 26 -0.18 21.17 8.96
N THR A 27 -0.96 22.05 8.34
CA THR A 27 -2.36 21.74 8.04
C THR A 27 -2.42 20.67 6.94
N ARG A 28 -3.52 19.92 6.86
CA ARG A 28 -3.69 18.91 5.79
C ARG A 28 -3.55 19.54 4.40
N ASN A 29 -4.03 20.76 4.22
CA ASN A 29 -3.91 21.49 2.96
C ASN A 29 -2.44 21.84 2.63
N GLU A 30 -1.64 22.26 3.61
CA GLU A 30 -0.21 22.49 3.43
C GLU A 30 0.56 21.21 3.08
N LEU A 31 0.20 20.08 3.67
CA LEU A 31 0.80 18.78 3.34
C LEU A 31 0.47 18.38 1.91
N LEU A 32 -0.79 18.50 1.50
CA LEU A 32 -1.24 18.17 0.15
C LEU A 32 -0.61 19.04 -0.93
N ARG A 33 -0.29 20.31 -0.62
CA ARG A 33 0.44 21.21 -1.54
C ARG A 33 1.87 20.77 -1.81
N CYS A 34 2.46 19.95 -0.95
CA CYS A 34 3.82 19.42 -1.12
C CYS A 34 3.84 18.06 -1.81
N VAL A 35 2.68 17.49 -2.18
CA VAL A 35 2.59 16.23 -2.93
C VAL A 35 2.67 16.57 -4.42
N ASP A 36 3.72 16.10 -5.07
CA ASP A 36 3.99 16.26 -6.50
C ASP A 36 3.71 14.96 -7.27
N ALA A 37 3.91 15.00 -8.59
CA ALA A 37 3.78 13.81 -9.44
C ALA A 37 4.79 12.71 -9.06
N ASP A 38 5.95 13.10 -8.55
CA ASP A 38 7.01 12.19 -8.12
C ASP A 38 6.54 11.33 -6.94
N TYR A 39 5.71 11.86 -6.03
CA TYR A 39 5.08 11.06 -4.97
C TYR A 39 4.23 9.89 -5.50
N PHE A 40 3.63 10.04 -6.69
CA PHE A 40 2.84 9.02 -7.34
C PHE A 40 3.66 8.16 -8.32
N GLY A 41 4.99 8.27 -8.31
CA GLY A 41 5.88 7.46 -9.13
C GLY A 41 5.84 7.81 -10.62
N TYR A 42 5.27 8.94 -11.02
CA TYR A 42 5.11 9.33 -12.44
C TYR A 42 6.44 9.49 -13.20
N ARG A 43 7.58 9.53 -12.48
CA ARG A 43 8.93 9.68 -13.01
C ARG A 43 9.82 8.44 -12.85
N ASP A 44 9.36 7.42 -12.14
CA ASP A 44 10.14 6.21 -11.85
C ASP A 44 10.26 5.31 -13.10
N GLU A 45 9.37 5.48 -14.08
CA GLU A 45 9.41 4.79 -15.38
C GLU A 45 10.52 5.34 -16.31
N ASP A 46 10.89 6.63 -16.15
CA ASP A 46 11.75 7.35 -17.11
C ASP A 46 13.26 7.27 -16.77
N ASP A 47 13.65 6.88 -15.56
CA ASP A 47 15.06 6.88 -15.10
C ASP A 47 15.83 5.59 -15.44
N GLY A 48 15.12 4.55 -15.88
CA GLY A 48 15.68 3.25 -16.29
C GLY A 48 16.08 2.33 -15.12
N VAL A 49 15.95 2.76 -13.87
CA VAL A 49 16.28 1.94 -12.69
C VAL A 49 15.34 0.74 -12.60
N LEU A 50 14.05 0.94 -12.89
CA LEU A 50 13.05 -0.12 -12.85
C LEU A 50 13.39 -1.25 -13.84
N LEU A 51 13.80 -0.90 -15.06
CA LEU A 51 14.13 -1.87 -16.12
C LEU A 51 15.30 -2.79 -15.73
N GLU A 52 16.35 -2.26 -15.11
CA GLU A 52 17.50 -3.06 -14.67
C GLU A 52 17.11 -4.07 -13.57
N VAL A 53 16.27 -3.63 -12.63
CA VAL A 53 15.76 -4.49 -11.54
C VAL A 53 14.85 -5.57 -12.09
N GLU A 54 13.97 -5.21 -13.02
CA GLU A 54 13.07 -6.14 -13.71
C GLU A 54 13.84 -7.17 -14.52
N GLU A 55 14.85 -6.77 -15.29
CA GLU A 55 15.64 -7.70 -16.11
C GLU A 55 16.31 -8.77 -15.23
N ALA A 56 16.90 -8.36 -14.10
CA ALA A 56 17.51 -9.27 -13.14
C ALA A 56 16.49 -10.22 -12.50
N ALA A 57 15.33 -9.70 -12.09
CA ALA A 57 14.26 -10.51 -11.51
C ALA A 57 13.68 -11.50 -12.53
N GLU A 58 13.47 -11.04 -13.77
CA GLU A 58 12.91 -11.84 -14.87
C GLU A 58 13.89 -12.94 -15.30
N ALA A 59 15.20 -12.67 -15.31
CA ALA A 59 16.21 -13.70 -15.55
C ALA A 59 16.12 -14.84 -14.52
N GLY A 60 16.07 -14.52 -13.23
CA GLY A 60 15.90 -15.52 -12.17
C GLY A 60 14.57 -16.27 -12.25
N ALA A 61 13.48 -15.57 -12.56
CA ALA A 61 12.16 -16.18 -12.73
C ALA A 61 12.14 -17.15 -13.92
N ARG A 62 12.77 -16.79 -15.05
CA ARG A 62 12.92 -17.66 -16.22
C ARG A 62 13.71 -18.92 -15.89
N GLU A 63 14.85 -18.79 -15.23
CA GLU A 63 15.67 -19.93 -14.83
C GLU A 63 14.91 -20.87 -13.88
N ALA A 64 14.22 -20.31 -12.89
CA ALA A 64 13.39 -21.10 -11.97
C ALA A 64 12.24 -21.81 -12.70
N ALA A 65 11.60 -21.15 -13.66
CA ALA A 65 10.53 -21.75 -14.47
C ALA A 65 11.04 -22.90 -15.34
N LEU A 66 12.22 -22.73 -15.95
CA LEU A 66 12.88 -23.79 -16.73
C LEU A 66 13.24 -24.98 -15.85
N ALA A 67 13.91 -24.74 -14.70
CA ALA A 67 14.26 -25.80 -13.77
C ALA A 67 13.02 -26.55 -13.24
N ALA A 68 11.95 -25.83 -12.93
CA ALA A 68 10.69 -26.44 -12.52
C ALA A 68 10.05 -27.27 -13.65
N TRP A 69 10.12 -26.79 -14.89
CA TRP A 69 9.62 -27.52 -16.06
C TRP A 69 10.43 -28.80 -16.30
N GLU A 70 11.76 -28.74 -16.22
CA GLU A 70 12.66 -29.89 -16.33
C GLU A 70 12.39 -30.91 -15.23
N ALA A 71 12.30 -30.48 -13.97
CA ALA A 71 11.97 -31.37 -12.86
C ALA A 71 10.61 -32.06 -13.03
N ARG A 72 9.59 -31.34 -13.52
CA ARG A 72 8.27 -31.92 -13.82
C ARG A 72 8.34 -32.90 -15.00
N ARG A 73 9.22 -32.66 -15.98
CA ARG A 73 9.45 -33.58 -17.11
C ARG A 73 10.12 -34.87 -16.64
N GLU A 74 11.17 -34.75 -15.84
CA GLU A 74 11.91 -35.89 -15.29
C GLU A 74 11.04 -36.71 -14.34
N ALA A 75 10.20 -36.06 -13.54
CA ALA A 75 9.20 -36.73 -12.69
C ALA A 75 8.08 -37.42 -13.49
N GLY A 76 8.10 -37.36 -14.82
CA GLY A 76 7.07 -37.95 -15.69
C GLY A 76 5.69 -37.30 -15.55
N LEU A 77 5.61 -36.12 -14.92
CA LEU A 77 4.37 -35.40 -14.67
C LEU A 77 3.91 -34.59 -15.90
N LEU A 78 4.77 -34.42 -16.90
CA LEU A 78 4.41 -33.86 -18.21
C LEU A 78 3.79 -34.93 -19.12
N ALA A 79 2.54 -35.31 -18.86
CA ALA A 79 1.72 -36.07 -19.79
C ALA A 79 0.61 -35.21 -20.41
N SER A 80 0.68 -35.10 -21.74
CA SER A 80 -0.29 -34.61 -22.73
C SER A 80 -1.35 -33.58 -22.29
N THR A 81 -1.01 -32.29 -22.36
CA THR A 81 -1.98 -31.24 -22.71
C THR A 81 -1.50 -30.52 -23.96
N GLY A 82 -1.65 -31.21 -25.10
CA GLY A 82 -1.82 -30.48 -26.34
C GLY A 82 -3.10 -29.65 -26.23
N ALA A 83 -2.98 -28.34 -26.44
CA ALA A 83 -4.09 -27.40 -26.64
C ALA A 83 -5.03 -27.15 -25.45
N GLN A 84 -4.54 -26.57 -24.34
CA GLN A 84 -5.34 -25.77 -23.39
C GLN A 84 -4.42 -25.23 -22.28
N GLY A 85 -3.88 -24.02 -22.44
CA GLY A 85 -3.00 -23.42 -21.41
C GLY A 85 -2.72 -21.94 -21.63
N ALA A 86 -3.55 -21.27 -22.43
CA ALA A 86 -3.48 -19.82 -22.66
C ALA A 86 -4.75 -19.17 -22.12
N LYS A 87 -5.12 -19.41 -20.85
CA LYS A 87 -6.22 -18.70 -20.17
C LYS A 87 -6.05 -18.46 -18.66
N ASP A 88 -5.12 -19.12 -17.97
CA ASP A 88 -5.09 -19.07 -16.50
C ASP A 88 -4.04 -18.10 -15.91
N ALA A 89 -3.80 -16.97 -16.58
CA ALA A 89 -2.94 -15.89 -16.07
C ALA A 89 -3.59 -14.50 -16.19
N ALA A 90 -4.93 -14.44 -16.24
CA ALA A 90 -5.71 -13.20 -16.38
C ALA A 90 -6.68 -12.94 -15.20
N ASP A 91 -6.49 -13.58 -14.04
CA ASP A 91 -7.29 -13.33 -12.84
C ASP A 91 -6.37 -12.94 -11.68
N ALA A 92 -5.87 -11.72 -11.73
CA ALA A 92 -5.19 -11.05 -10.62
C ALA A 92 -5.32 -9.53 -10.78
N GLU A 93 -6.54 -9.05 -10.57
CA GLU A 93 -7.02 -7.68 -10.27
C GLU A 93 -8.56 -7.90 -10.24
N GLU A 94 -9.37 -7.69 -9.19
CA GLU A 94 -9.45 -6.58 -8.24
C GLU A 94 -10.66 -6.91 -7.33
N GLY A 95 -10.60 -6.70 -6.02
CA GLY A 95 -11.78 -6.90 -5.17
C GLY A 95 -11.58 -6.90 -3.66
N ASP A 96 -10.80 -5.97 -3.10
CA ASP A 96 -10.91 -5.60 -1.68
C ASP A 96 -11.35 -4.14 -1.56
N GLU A 97 -12.64 -3.88 -1.75
CA GLU A 97 -13.27 -2.65 -1.25
C GLU A 97 -13.94 -2.93 0.10
N ALA A 98 -13.15 -2.82 1.15
CA ALA A 98 -13.64 -2.61 2.50
C ALA A 98 -14.00 -1.12 2.71
N GLY A 99 -15.27 -0.77 2.50
CA GLY A 99 -15.79 0.59 2.73
C GLY A 99 -17.14 0.58 3.45
N GLY A 100 -17.12 0.31 4.76
CA GLY A 100 -18.31 0.36 5.59
C GLY A 100 -18.84 1.78 5.87
N GLY A 101 -20.17 1.91 5.87
CA GLY A 101 -20.89 2.58 6.96
C GLY A 101 -21.23 4.07 6.83
N GLY A 102 -22.51 4.33 6.50
CA GLY A 102 -23.40 5.03 7.43
C GLY A 102 -23.60 6.54 7.25
N GLY A 103 -24.88 6.93 7.19
CA GLY A 103 -25.34 8.25 7.63
C GLY A 103 -26.26 8.96 6.65
N GLY A 104 -27.56 8.65 6.71
CA GLY A 104 -28.57 9.55 6.16
C GLY A 104 -28.68 10.82 7.01
N GLU A 105 -29.02 11.94 6.38
CA GLU A 105 -30.01 12.87 6.92
C GLU A 105 -30.53 13.79 5.83
N VAL A 106 -31.84 13.77 5.67
CA VAL A 106 -32.69 14.75 5.01
C VAL A 106 -32.62 16.07 5.78
N ASN A 107 -32.40 17.20 5.10
CA ASN A 107 -33.26 18.35 5.39
C ASN A 107 -33.29 19.42 4.28
N GLN A 108 -34.49 19.96 4.13
CA GLN A 108 -34.90 21.06 3.26
C GLN A 108 -34.41 22.40 3.82
N LYS A 109 -34.03 23.32 2.93
CA LYS A 109 -34.43 24.73 3.01
C LYS A 109 -34.34 25.38 1.65
#